data_AF-A0A1V5TGB6-F1
#
_entry.id   AF-A0A1V5TGB6-F1
#
_cell.length_a   1.000
_cell.length_b   1.000
_cell.length_c   1.000
_cell.angle_alpha   90.00
_cell.angle_beta   90.00
_cell.angle_gamma   90.00
#
_symmetry.space_group_name_H-M   'P 1'
#
loop_
_entity.id
_entity.type
_entity.pdbx_description
1 polymer ?
#
loop_
_entity_poly.entity_id
_entity_poly.type
_entity_poly.pdbx_seq_one_letter_code
_entity_poly.pdbx_strand_id
1 'polypeptide(L)'
;MEMTRKMAALKPQLDELQKKYGNNKEKLAQEQMKLYQKAKYNPLGCLGSFIPQILIILVLFQVIRNIAASNLNGIYPFIHEWISNGQEITINTKFLGLELTNIFMQLENKFSVEGIPYLVIALLTGVAQYFTTKFTRLMQNPEPKKEEQKPKKKKKEEEISPEVLQEGMNKSFAFMLPAMTTYFAIKMPAFLGIYWIAQSFALIIQYMVLDWDKTKKGAQNLLSIFKKKREMEEKKNK
;
A
#
# COMPACT_ATOMS: atom_id res chain seq x y z
N MET A 1 -15.52 6.84 -3.03
CA MET A 1 -16.41 5.86 -3.70
C MET A 1 -16.93 6.35 -5.06
N GLU A 2 -17.19 7.64 -5.25
CA GLU A 2 -17.67 8.19 -6.53
C GLU A 2 -16.69 7.95 -7.70
N MET A 3 -15.39 8.17 -7.49
CA MET A 3 -14.35 7.94 -8.51
C MET A 3 -14.26 6.46 -8.93
N THR A 4 -14.39 5.53 -7.99
CA THR A 4 -14.40 4.08 -8.30
C THR A 4 -15.62 3.70 -9.14
N ARG A 5 -16.79 4.29 -8.86
CA ARG A 5 -18.02 4.07 -9.62
C ARG A 5 -17.93 4.68 -11.03
N LYS A 6 -17.40 5.90 -11.15
CA LYS A 6 -17.13 6.53 -12.45
C LYS A 6 -16.17 5.71 -13.31
N MET A 7 -15.12 5.14 -12.71
CA MET A 7 -14.22 4.24 -13.43
C MET A 7 -14.92 2.96 -13.89
N ALA A 8 -15.80 2.38 -13.05
CA ALA A 8 -16.59 1.22 -13.44
C ALA A 8 -17.53 1.51 -14.62
N ALA A 9 -18.10 2.73 -14.68
CA ALA A 9 -18.95 3.17 -15.80
C ALA A 9 -18.16 3.43 -17.10
N LEU A 10 -16.88 3.80 -17.00
CA LEU A 10 -16.02 4.04 -18.17
C LEU A 10 -15.42 2.77 -18.77
N LYS A 11 -15.45 1.66 -18.02
CA LYS A 11 -14.92 0.36 -18.44
C LYS A 11 -15.36 -0.09 -19.85
N PRO A 12 -16.66 -0.11 -20.21
CA PRO A 12 -17.08 -0.54 -21.55
C PRO A 12 -16.52 0.36 -22.67
N GLN A 13 -16.40 1.67 -22.44
CA GLN A 13 -15.88 2.62 -23.43
C GLN A 13 -14.36 2.46 -23.61
N LEU A 14 -13.64 2.11 -22.53
CA LEU A 14 -12.22 1.77 -22.59
C LEU A 14 -12.00 0.47 -23.38
N ASP A 15 -12.85 -0.54 -23.20
CA ASP A 15 -12.79 -1.81 -23.95
C ASP A 15 -12.99 -1.60 -25.44
N GLU A 16 -13.91 -0.73 -25.84
CA GLU A 16 -14.11 -0.36 -27.25
C GLU A 16 -12.91 0.39 -27.85
N LEU A 17 -12.31 1.33 -27.11
CA LEU A 17 -11.11 2.04 -27.55
C LEU A 17 -9.95 1.06 -27.76
N GLN A 18 -9.80 0.09 -26.88
CA GLN A 18 -8.76 -0.94 -26.99
C GLN A 18 -8.96 -1.84 -28.21
N LYS A 19 -10.21 -2.23 -28.51
CA LYS A 19 -10.52 -2.98 -29.73
C LYS A 19 -10.22 -2.16 -31.00
N LYS A 20 -10.47 -0.86 -30.97
CA LYS A 20 -10.25 0.03 -32.13
C LYS A 20 -8.79 0.43 -32.33
N TYR A 21 -8.02 0.59 -31.25
CA TYR A 21 -6.67 1.16 -31.29
C TYR A 21 -5.59 0.28 -30.65
N GLY A 22 -5.87 -0.98 -30.29
CA GLY A 22 -4.93 -1.87 -29.61
C GLY A 22 -3.60 -2.06 -30.33
N ASN A 23 -3.60 -1.98 -31.67
CA ASN A 23 -2.41 -2.06 -32.52
C ASN A 23 -1.54 -0.78 -32.49
N ASN A 24 -2.06 0.34 -32.01
CA ASN A 24 -1.35 1.61 -31.91
C ASN A 24 -1.42 2.15 -30.47
N LYS A 25 -0.40 1.81 -29.67
CA LYS A 25 -0.29 2.19 -28.26
C LYS A 25 -0.35 3.70 -28.03
N GLU A 26 0.20 4.49 -28.93
CA GLU A 26 0.24 5.95 -28.82
C GLU A 26 -1.16 6.55 -29.05
N LYS A 27 -1.86 6.12 -30.10
CA LYS A 27 -3.23 6.54 -30.39
C LYS A 27 -4.22 6.04 -29.34
N LEU A 28 -4.02 4.83 -28.82
CA LEU A 28 -4.79 4.29 -27.70
C LEU A 28 -4.64 5.17 -26.45
N ALA A 29 -3.41 5.53 -26.07
CA ALA A 29 -3.16 6.39 -24.91
C ALA A 29 -3.81 7.77 -25.07
N GLN A 30 -3.75 8.36 -26.27
CA GLN A 30 -4.38 9.65 -26.57
C GLN A 30 -5.91 9.59 -26.47
N GLU A 31 -6.55 8.58 -27.04
CA GLU A 31 -8.01 8.45 -26.99
C GLU A 31 -8.51 8.07 -25.58
N GLN A 32 -7.74 7.30 -24.83
CA GLN A 32 -8.01 7.05 -23.40
C GLN A 32 -7.97 8.35 -22.59
N MET A 33 -6.97 9.20 -22.81
CA MET A 33 -6.88 10.53 -22.18
C MET A 33 -8.07 11.43 -22.56
N LYS A 34 -8.45 11.48 -23.84
CA LYS A 34 -9.63 12.22 -24.29
C LYS A 34 -10.92 11.69 -23.66
N LEU A 35 -11.04 10.38 -23.49
CA LEU A 35 -12.18 9.77 -22.83
C LEU A 35 -12.26 10.20 -21.35
N TYR A 36 -11.14 10.16 -20.63
CA TYR A 36 -11.09 10.64 -19.24
C TYR A 36 -11.47 12.12 -19.13
N GLN A 37 -11.00 12.96 -20.05
CA GLN A 37 -11.36 14.38 -20.11
C GLN A 37 -12.86 14.58 -20.39
N LYS A 38 -13.42 13.87 -21.37
CA LYS A 38 -14.87 13.91 -21.68
C LYS A 38 -15.72 13.45 -20.50
N ALA A 39 -15.27 12.42 -19.79
CA ALA A 39 -15.92 11.91 -18.60
C ALA A 39 -15.72 12.79 -17.35
N LYS A 40 -14.96 13.89 -17.45
CA LYS A 40 -14.49 14.71 -16.33
C LYS A 40 -13.90 13.85 -15.20
N TYR A 41 -13.22 12.77 -15.58
CA TYR A 41 -12.57 11.85 -14.68
C TYR A 41 -11.10 12.23 -14.56
N ASN A 42 -10.66 12.60 -13.36
CA ASN A 42 -9.25 12.92 -13.11
C ASN A 42 -8.49 11.67 -12.63
N PRO A 43 -7.61 11.06 -13.47
CA PRO A 43 -6.80 9.93 -13.05
C PRO A 43 -5.79 10.31 -11.95
N LEU A 44 -5.42 11.60 -11.80
CA LEU A 44 -4.60 12.08 -10.68
C LEU A 44 -5.37 12.16 -9.36
N GLY A 45 -6.70 12.00 -9.37
CA GLY A 45 -7.52 11.97 -8.16
C GLY A 45 -7.16 10.81 -7.22
N CYS A 46 -6.58 9.71 -7.73
CA CYS A 46 -6.05 8.65 -6.88
C CYS A 46 -4.75 9.05 -6.16
N LEU A 47 -3.92 9.91 -6.77
CA LEU A 47 -2.72 10.45 -6.14
C LEU A 47 -3.06 11.42 -5.00
N GLY A 48 -4.20 12.11 -5.09
CA GLY A 48 -4.71 12.97 -4.01
C GLY A 48 -4.92 12.23 -2.69
N SER A 49 -5.11 10.91 -2.72
CA SER A 49 -5.20 10.08 -1.51
C SER A 49 -3.88 10.01 -0.72
N PHE A 50 -2.75 10.34 -1.33
CA PHE A 50 -1.44 10.40 -0.66
C PHE A 50 -1.19 11.74 0.04
N ILE A 51 -1.95 12.81 -0.27
CA ILE A 51 -1.73 14.13 0.35
C ILE A 51 -1.82 14.06 1.88
N PRO A 52 -2.86 13.46 2.49
CA PRO A 52 -2.92 13.32 3.94
C PRO A 52 -1.73 12.53 4.50
N GLN A 53 -1.30 11.48 3.79
CA GLN A 53 -0.16 10.66 4.20
C GLN A 53 1.15 11.46 4.23
N ILE A 54 1.40 12.29 3.22
CA ILE A 54 2.60 13.14 3.15
C ILE A 54 2.59 14.17 4.29
N LEU A 55 1.46 14.83 4.55
CA LEU A 55 1.34 15.80 5.64
C LEU A 55 1.62 15.17 7.01
N ILE A 56 1.07 13.97 7.27
CA ILE A 56 1.30 13.26 8.52
C ILE A 56 2.78 12.91 8.69
N ILE A 57 3.45 12.43 7.64
CA ILE A 57 4.88 12.10 7.69
C ILE A 57 5.73 13.34 7.97
N LEU A 58 5.41 14.49 7.37
CA LEU A 58 6.14 15.74 7.61
C LEU A 58 6.02 16.20 9.08
N VAL A 59 4.82 16.13 9.64
CA VAL A 59 4.59 16.47 11.06
C VAL A 59 5.36 15.51 11.97
N LEU A 60 5.23 14.20 11.75
CA LEU A 60 5.94 13.19 12.54
C LEU A 60 7.46 13.37 12.47
N PHE A 61 8.00 13.64 11.28
CA PHE A 61 9.43 13.87 11.11
C PHE A 61 9.91 15.08 11.91
N GLN A 62 9.18 16.20 11.86
CA GLN A 62 9.52 17.41 12.60
C GLN A 62 9.43 17.19 14.11
N VAL A 63 8.37 16.52 14.58
CA VAL A 63 8.18 16.20 16.00
C VAL A 63 9.32 15.33 16.51
N ILE A 64 9.66 14.24 15.81
CA ILE A 64 10.74 13.35 16.26
C ILE A 64 12.11 14.04 16.20
N ARG A 65 12.37 14.88 15.20
CA ARG A 65 13.62 15.65 15.13
C ARG A 65 13.75 16.61 16.30
N ASN A 66 12.67 17.29 16.68
CA ASN A 66 12.64 18.18 17.85
C ASN A 66 12.83 17.39 19.15
N ILE A 67 12.14 16.26 19.28
CA ILE A 67 12.28 15.33 20.41
C ILE A 67 13.72 14.81 20.56
N ALA A 68 14.34 14.35 19.47
CA ALA A 68 15.72 13.85 19.47
C ALA A 68 16.72 14.94 19.88
N ALA A 69 16.42 16.20 19.58
CA ALA A 69 17.22 17.36 19.99
C ALA A 69 16.89 17.85 21.42
N SER A 70 16.05 17.13 22.18
CA SER A 70 15.50 17.58 23.48
C SER A 70 14.85 18.97 23.42
N ASN A 71 14.39 19.36 22.23
CA ASN A 71 13.79 20.65 21.98
C ASN A 71 12.27 20.50 22.03
N LEU A 72 11.69 20.83 23.18
CA LEU A 72 10.24 20.78 23.41
C LEU A 72 9.54 22.10 23.08
N ASN A 73 10.25 23.05 22.44
CA ASN A 73 9.68 24.34 22.08
C ASN A 73 8.57 24.15 21.04
N GLY A 74 7.41 24.77 21.30
CA GLY A 74 6.23 24.68 20.43
C GLY A 74 5.32 23.49 20.73
N ILE A 75 5.64 22.65 21.73
CA ILE A 75 4.66 21.72 22.29
C ILE A 75 3.58 22.54 23.01
N TYR A 76 2.31 22.22 22.75
CA TYR A 76 1.21 22.87 23.43
C TYR A 76 1.27 22.64 24.95
N PRO A 77 0.94 23.65 25.78
CA PRO A 77 1.02 23.54 27.24
C PRO A 77 0.28 22.32 27.82
N PHE A 78 -0.91 22.01 27.29
CA PHE A 78 -1.69 20.85 27.73
C PHE A 78 -0.99 19.51 27.44
N ILE A 79 -0.22 19.41 26.36
CA ILE A 79 0.58 18.21 26.04
C ILE A 79 1.74 18.11 27.01
N HIS A 80 2.37 19.24 27.33
CA HIS A 80 3.44 19.29 28.31
C HIS A 80 2.95 18.80 29.68
N GLU A 81 1.78 19.23 30.12
CA GLU A 81 1.17 18.83 31.39
C GLU A 81 0.79 17.34 31.41
N TRP A 82 0.18 16.82 30.33
CA TRP A 82 -0.17 15.39 30.21
C TRP A 82 1.03 14.45 30.21
N ILE A 83 2.13 14.86 29.58
CA ILE A 83 3.32 14.00 29.43
C ILE A 83 4.24 14.13 30.63
N SER A 84 4.41 15.34 31.17
CA SER A 84 5.28 15.60 32.32
C SER A 84 4.70 15.06 33.63
N ASN A 85 3.36 15.06 33.79
CA ASN A 85 2.74 14.90 35.11
C ASN A 85 3.43 15.75 36.20
N GLY A 86 3.95 16.93 35.83
CA GLY A 86 4.68 17.83 36.72
C GLY A 86 6.19 17.56 36.90
N GLN A 87 6.81 16.64 36.14
CA GLN A 87 8.26 16.36 36.18
C GLN A 87 9.00 16.77 34.89
N GLU A 88 10.33 16.91 34.95
CA GLU A 88 11.14 17.13 33.75
C GLU A 88 10.99 15.96 32.76
N ILE A 89 10.61 16.28 31.52
CA ILE A 89 10.40 15.29 30.46
C ILE A 89 11.77 14.83 29.94
N THR A 90 12.17 13.62 30.31
CA THR A 90 13.29 12.93 29.65
C THR A 90 12.73 12.00 28.58
N ILE A 91 13.02 12.27 27.30
CA ILE A 91 12.49 11.45 26.22
C ILE A 91 13.44 10.29 25.94
N ASN A 92 12.98 9.07 26.22
CA ASN A 92 13.68 7.87 25.83
C ASN A 92 13.32 7.50 24.38
N THR A 93 14.30 7.61 23.49
CA THR A 93 14.18 7.24 22.07
C THR A 93 14.53 5.78 21.80
N LYS A 94 14.87 5.01 22.84
CA LYS A 94 15.14 3.59 22.76
C LYS A 94 13.86 2.77 22.86
N PHE A 95 13.67 1.84 21.93
CA PHE A 95 12.56 0.89 21.92
C PHE A 95 13.10 -0.51 21.62
N LEU A 96 12.76 -1.51 22.44
CA LEU A 96 13.32 -2.87 22.33
C LEU A 96 14.87 -2.90 22.36
N GLY A 97 15.49 -1.95 23.06
CA GLY A 97 16.94 -1.79 23.09
C GLY A 97 17.54 -1.10 21.85
N LEU A 98 16.71 -0.70 20.88
CA LEU A 98 17.14 -0.03 19.65
C LEU A 98 16.90 1.47 19.74
N GLU A 99 17.90 2.24 19.36
CA GLU A 99 17.78 3.69 19.23
C GLU A 99 16.99 4.03 17.96
N LEU A 100 15.75 4.50 18.10
CA LEU A 100 14.81 4.63 16.97
C LEU A 100 15.15 5.80 16.02
N THR A 101 16.04 6.70 16.44
CA THR A 101 16.52 7.83 15.63
C THR A 101 17.59 7.41 14.61
N ASN A 102 18.20 6.25 14.79
CA ASN A 102 19.24 5.75 13.90
C ASN A 102 18.71 5.38 12.51
N ILE A 103 19.57 5.57 11.52
CA ILE A 103 19.32 5.27 10.10
C ILE A 103 20.21 4.09 9.70
N PHE A 104 19.61 3.00 9.23
CA PHE A 104 20.36 1.79 8.85
C PHE A 104 21.51 2.08 7.86
N MET A 105 21.24 2.87 6.82
CA MET A 105 22.25 3.23 5.82
C MET A 105 23.40 4.09 6.36
N GLN A 106 23.25 4.72 7.53
CA GLN A 106 24.26 5.55 8.18
C GLN A 106 25.04 4.82 9.28
N LEU A 107 24.64 3.60 9.66
CA LEU A 107 25.38 2.81 10.63
C LEU A 107 26.76 2.44 10.09
N GLU A 108 27.79 2.52 10.93
CA GLU A 108 29.15 2.08 10.60
C GLU A 108 29.16 0.55 10.39
N ASN A 109 28.73 -0.20 11.40
CA ASN A 109 28.67 -1.66 11.37
C ASN A 109 27.25 -2.17 11.04
N LYS A 110 26.81 -1.96 9.79
CA LYS A 110 25.43 -2.27 9.35
C LYS A 110 25.00 -3.72 9.55
N PHE A 111 25.94 -4.67 9.47
CA PHE A 111 25.67 -6.10 9.57
C PHE A 111 26.09 -6.69 10.93
N SER A 112 26.25 -5.84 11.96
CA SER A 112 26.49 -6.30 13.33
C SER A 112 25.18 -6.67 14.03
N VAL A 113 25.30 -7.20 15.25
CA VAL A 113 24.16 -7.45 16.16
C VAL A 113 23.36 -6.17 16.43
N GLU A 114 23.99 -5.00 16.36
CA GLU A 114 23.34 -3.70 16.53
C GLU A 114 22.67 -3.22 15.23
N GLY A 115 23.27 -3.50 14.06
CA GLY A 115 22.76 -3.05 12.77
C GLY A 115 21.66 -3.92 12.16
N ILE A 116 21.73 -5.24 12.34
CA ILE A 116 20.76 -6.21 11.79
C ILE A 116 19.31 -5.90 12.21
N PRO A 117 19.01 -5.57 13.48
CA PRO A 117 17.63 -5.25 13.88
C PRO A 117 17.01 -4.11 13.07
N TYR A 118 17.79 -3.10 12.67
CA TYR A 118 17.31 -1.99 11.83
C TYR A 118 16.94 -2.46 10.42
N LEU A 119 17.75 -3.33 9.83
CA LEU A 119 17.42 -3.96 8.54
C LEU A 119 16.16 -4.81 8.66
N VAL A 120 16.02 -5.58 9.74
CA VAL A 120 14.83 -6.40 10.00
C VAL A 120 13.58 -5.53 10.08
N ILE A 121 13.62 -4.41 10.80
CA ILE A 121 12.50 -3.45 10.86
C ILE A 121 12.14 -2.93 9.46
N ALA A 122 13.13 -2.54 8.66
CA ALA A 122 12.88 -2.02 7.32
C ALA A 122 12.25 -3.08 6.39
N LEU A 123 12.73 -4.33 6.44
CA LEU A 123 12.16 -5.43 5.67
C LEU A 123 10.75 -5.79 6.16
N LEU A 124 10.53 -5.86 7.48
CA LEU A 124 9.21 -6.08 8.07
C LEU A 124 8.22 -4.99 7.68
N THR A 125 8.68 -3.75 7.54
CA THR A 125 7.86 -2.64 7.04
C THR A 125 7.34 -2.93 5.63
N GLY A 126 8.22 -3.34 4.72
CA GLY A 126 7.84 -3.75 3.37
C GLY A 126 6.85 -4.91 3.35
N VAL A 127 7.11 -5.94 4.16
CA VAL A 127 6.22 -7.10 4.30
C VAL A 127 4.84 -6.68 4.82
N ALA A 128 4.79 -5.85 5.86
CA ALA A 128 3.54 -5.33 6.42
C ALA A 128 2.76 -4.49 5.39
N GLN A 129 3.43 -3.61 4.65
CA GLN A 129 2.82 -2.81 3.58
C GLN A 129 2.28 -3.68 2.44
N TYR A 130 3.03 -4.71 2.04
CA TYR A 130 2.58 -5.68 1.03
C TYR A 130 1.32 -6.41 1.49
N PHE A 131 1.33 -6.93 2.72
CA PHE A 131 0.20 -7.66 3.28
C PHE A 131 -1.03 -6.77 3.40
N THR A 132 -0.86 -5.54 3.88
CA THR A 132 -1.92 -4.55 4.03
C THR A 132 -2.52 -4.14 2.69
N THR A 133 -1.68 -3.92 1.68
CA THR A 133 -2.13 -3.61 0.32
C THR A 133 -2.93 -4.77 -0.27
N LYS A 134 -2.45 -6.00 -0.08
CA LYS A 134 -3.14 -7.22 -0.54
C LYS A 134 -4.47 -7.41 0.17
N PHE A 135 -4.49 -7.26 1.50
CA PHE A 135 -5.68 -7.34 2.33
C PHE A 135 -6.73 -6.31 1.88
N THR A 136 -6.36 -5.03 1.83
CA THR A 136 -7.26 -3.93 1.45
C THR A 136 -7.86 -4.15 0.06
N ARG A 137 -7.08 -4.64 -0.89
CA ARG A 137 -7.56 -4.95 -2.24
C ARG A 137 -8.61 -6.06 -2.27
N LEU A 138 -8.42 -7.11 -1.46
CA LEU A 138 -9.41 -8.20 -1.33
C LEU A 138 -10.72 -7.70 -0.73
N MET A 139 -10.62 -6.75 0.19
CA MET A 139 -11.75 -6.18 0.92
C MET A 139 -12.57 -5.18 0.10
N GLN A 140 -11.89 -4.41 -0.75
CA GLN A 140 -12.52 -3.42 -1.62
C GLN A 140 -13.17 -4.05 -2.87
N ASN A 141 -12.69 -5.21 -3.32
CA ASN A 141 -13.28 -6.00 -4.42
C ASN A 141 -13.65 -7.42 -3.96
N PRO A 142 -14.70 -7.59 -3.13
CA PRO A 142 -15.07 -8.88 -2.57
C PRO A 142 -15.83 -9.79 -3.56
N GLU A 143 -16.19 -9.32 -4.76
CA GLU A 143 -16.86 -10.18 -5.74
C GLU A 143 -15.87 -11.13 -6.44
N PRO A 144 -16.24 -12.41 -6.63
CA PRO A 144 -15.41 -13.33 -7.39
C PRO A 144 -15.27 -12.80 -8.82
N LYS A 145 -14.04 -12.83 -9.38
CA LYS A 145 -13.87 -12.80 -10.83
C LYS A 145 -14.82 -13.87 -11.38
N LYS A 146 -15.88 -13.49 -12.10
CA LYS A 146 -16.77 -14.44 -12.76
C LYS A 146 -15.89 -15.38 -13.60
N GLU A 147 -15.77 -16.63 -13.19
CA GLU A 147 -15.17 -17.67 -14.02
C GLU A 147 -16.19 -18.00 -15.12
N GLU A 148 -15.86 -17.66 -16.36
CA GLU A 148 -15.86 -18.57 -17.52
C GLU A 148 -15.74 -17.75 -18.83
N GLN A 149 -14.50 -17.61 -19.32
CA GLN A 149 -14.26 -17.95 -20.71
C GLN A 149 -13.14 -18.99 -20.73
N LYS A 150 -13.48 -20.17 -21.27
CA LYS A 150 -12.62 -21.34 -21.46
C LYS A 150 -11.23 -20.96 -21.98
N PRO A 151 -10.19 -21.77 -21.70
CA PRO A 151 -8.85 -21.55 -22.23
C PRO A 151 -8.90 -21.58 -23.77
N LYS A 152 -8.93 -20.41 -24.41
CA LYS A 152 -8.65 -20.32 -25.83
C LYS A 152 -7.19 -20.73 -26.02
N LYS A 153 -7.03 -21.87 -26.68
CA LYS A 153 -5.78 -22.42 -27.21
C LYS A 153 -4.84 -21.29 -27.66
N LYS A 154 -3.57 -21.41 -27.27
CA LYS A 154 -2.40 -20.64 -27.74
C LYS A 154 -2.59 -20.13 -29.18
N LYS A 155 -2.71 -18.80 -29.36
CA LYS A 155 -2.25 -18.10 -30.55
C LYS A 155 -1.60 -16.77 -30.14
N LYS A 156 -0.46 -16.52 -30.77
CA LYS A 156 0.42 -15.37 -30.64
C LYS A 156 -0.32 -14.09 -31.02
N GLU A 157 -0.27 -13.12 -30.10
CA GLU A 157 -0.36 -11.66 -30.22
C GLU A 157 -0.98 -11.18 -28.91
N GLU A 158 -0.19 -10.50 -28.09
CA GLU A 158 -0.61 -9.97 -26.80
C GLU A 158 -1.65 -8.85 -27.04
N GLU A 159 -2.91 -9.22 -27.19
CA GLU A 159 -4.04 -8.32 -27.02
C GLU A 159 -4.03 -7.83 -25.57
N ILE A 160 -3.30 -6.75 -25.32
CA ILE A 160 -3.45 -5.95 -24.12
C ILE A 160 -4.94 -5.54 -24.14
N SER A 161 -5.75 -5.99 -23.19
CA SER A 161 -7.11 -5.48 -22.90
C SER A 161 -7.01 -4.39 -21.83
N PRO A 162 -7.96 -3.43 -21.69
CA PRO A 162 -7.89 -2.42 -20.63
C PRO A 162 -7.84 -3.06 -19.25
N GLU A 163 -8.45 -4.24 -19.10
CA GLU A 163 -8.39 -5.05 -17.90
C GLU A 163 -6.96 -5.54 -17.62
N VAL A 164 -6.21 -5.95 -18.63
CA VAL A 164 -4.81 -6.40 -18.49
C VAL A 164 -3.90 -5.22 -18.17
N LEU A 165 -4.15 -4.05 -18.78
CA LEU A 165 -3.40 -2.82 -18.51
C LEU A 165 -3.66 -2.30 -17.09
N GLN A 166 -4.92 -2.26 -16.67
CA GLN A 166 -5.32 -1.80 -15.34
C GLN A 166 -4.94 -2.81 -14.26
N GLU A 167 -5.08 -4.12 -14.51
CA GLU A 167 -4.59 -5.17 -13.61
C GLU A 167 -3.06 -5.15 -13.52
N GLY A 168 -2.36 -4.89 -14.63
CA GLY A 168 -0.91 -4.69 -14.68
C GLY A 168 -0.48 -3.49 -13.83
N MET A 169 -1.12 -2.33 -14.01
CA MET A 169 -0.85 -1.13 -13.21
C MET A 169 -1.13 -1.36 -11.71
N ASN A 170 -2.25 -1.99 -11.37
CA ASN A 170 -2.60 -2.32 -9.98
C ASN A 170 -1.66 -3.35 -9.35
N LYS A 171 -1.17 -4.32 -10.13
CA LYS A 171 -0.14 -5.28 -9.69
C LYS A 171 1.19 -4.58 -9.47
N SER A 172 1.62 -3.75 -10.43
CA SER A 172 2.85 -2.96 -10.31
C SER A 172 2.81 -2.08 -9.06
N PHE A 173 1.71 -1.36 -8.81
CA PHE A 173 1.54 -0.58 -7.59
C PHE A 173 1.61 -1.43 -6.31
N ALA A 174 1.00 -2.63 -6.31
CA ALA A 174 1.00 -3.51 -5.15
C ALA A 174 2.39 -4.04 -4.76
N PHE A 175 3.34 -4.06 -5.68
CA PHE A 175 4.74 -4.42 -5.39
C PHE A 175 5.64 -3.19 -5.26
N MET A 176 5.38 -2.13 -6.04
CA MET A 176 6.16 -0.90 -6.06
C MET A 176 6.08 -0.15 -4.73
N LEU A 177 4.88 -0.03 -4.14
CA LEU A 177 4.70 0.71 -2.89
C LEU A 177 5.44 0.03 -1.72
N PRO A 178 5.33 -1.29 -1.50
CA PRO A 178 6.16 -2.01 -0.52
C PRO A 178 7.66 -1.89 -0.77
N ALA A 179 8.10 -1.94 -2.02
CA ALA A 179 9.51 -1.79 -2.36
C ALA A 179 10.02 -0.37 -2.04
N MET A 180 9.27 0.66 -2.43
CA MET A 180 9.60 2.05 -2.12
C MET A 180 9.59 2.32 -0.60
N THR A 181 8.58 1.85 0.11
CA THR A 181 8.51 2.02 1.58
C THR A 181 9.67 1.32 2.27
N THR A 182 10.07 0.13 1.81
CA THR A 182 11.29 -0.55 2.31
C THR A 182 12.54 0.28 2.01
N TYR A 183 12.68 0.78 0.78
CA TYR A 183 13.80 1.65 0.38
C TYR A 183 13.89 2.93 1.22
N PHE A 184 12.75 3.54 1.56
CA PHE A 184 12.73 4.67 2.47
C PHE A 184 13.03 4.26 3.92
N ALA A 185 12.50 3.13 4.38
CA ALA A 185 12.72 2.65 5.75
C ALA A 185 14.20 2.36 6.04
N ILE A 186 15.00 1.93 5.05
CA ILE A 186 16.45 1.77 5.22
C ILE A 186 17.23 3.11 5.25
N LYS A 187 16.69 4.17 4.64
CA LYS A 187 17.35 5.49 4.49
C LYS A 187 16.84 6.54 5.46
N MET A 188 15.76 6.25 6.16
CA MET A 188 15.14 7.10 7.15
C MET A 188 15.33 6.51 8.55
N PRO A 189 15.08 7.31 9.60
CA PRO A 189 15.16 6.81 10.96
C PRO A 189 14.22 5.64 11.22
N ALA A 190 14.65 4.70 12.06
CA ALA A 190 13.95 3.45 12.33
C ALA A 190 12.51 3.63 12.86
N PHE A 191 12.24 4.73 13.58
CA PHE A 191 10.88 5.04 14.05
C PHE A 191 9.86 5.06 12.91
N LEU A 192 10.25 5.47 11.69
CA LEU A 192 9.34 5.57 10.56
C LEU A 192 8.90 4.17 10.09
N GLY A 193 9.81 3.19 10.14
CA GLY A 193 9.48 1.79 9.88
C GLY A 193 8.50 1.23 10.91
N ILE A 194 8.75 1.48 12.21
CA ILE A 194 7.85 1.08 13.29
C ILE A 194 6.46 1.73 13.13
N TYR A 195 6.42 3.02 12.81
CA TYR A 195 5.18 3.75 12.52
C TYR A 195 4.39 3.10 11.39
N TRP A 196 5.03 2.78 10.25
CA TRP A 196 4.35 2.15 9.13
C TRP A 196 3.87 0.73 9.42
N ILE A 197 4.60 -0.02 10.25
CA ILE A 197 4.15 -1.34 10.73
C ILE A 197 2.90 -1.16 11.60
N ALA A 198 2.93 -0.28 12.59
CA ALA A 198 1.78 -0.02 13.46
C ALA A 198 0.56 0.48 12.67
N GLN A 199 0.77 1.41 11.72
CA GLN A 199 -0.27 1.92 10.83
C GLN A 199 -0.88 0.79 9.98
N SER A 200 -0.06 -0.14 9.49
CA SER A 200 -0.52 -1.31 8.73
C SER A 200 -1.46 -2.19 9.56
N PHE A 201 -1.08 -2.49 10.80
CA PHE A 201 -1.93 -3.27 11.73
C PHE A 201 -3.21 -2.52 12.09
N ALA A 202 -3.12 -1.24 12.44
CA ALA A 202 -4.27 -0.41 12.77
C ALA A 202 -5.29 -0.37 11.62
N LEU A 203 -4.81 -0.26 10.38
CA LEU A 203 -5.68 -0.25 9.20
C LEU A 203 -6.38 -1.60 8.99
N ILE A 204 -5.68 -2.72 9.18
CA ILE A 204 -6.30 -4.05 9.11
C ILE A 204 -7.38 -4.18 10.19
N ILE A 205 -7.09 -3.80 11.44
CA ILE A 205 -8.05 -3.81 12.54
C ILE A 205 -9.26 -2.92 12.23
N GLN A 206 -9.03 -1.70 11.76
CA GLN A 206 -10.09 -0.77 11.39
C GLN A 206 -11.02 -1.37 10.33
N TYR A 207 -10.48 -1.99 9.28
CA TYR A 207 -11.29 -2.65 8.26
C TYR A 207 -12.09 -3.83 8.84
N MET A 208 -11.49 -4.64 9.71
CA MET A 208 -12.19 -5.74 10.37
C MET A 208 -13.35 -5.22 11.22
N VAL A 209 -13.13 -4.18 12.03
CA VAL A 209 -14.15 -3.65 12.96
C VAL A 209 -15.26 -2.88 12.24
N LEU A 210 -14.92 -1.96 11.35
CA LEU A 210 -15.90 -1.05 10.72
C LEU A 210 -16.60 -1.66 9.50
N ASP A 211 -15.92 -2.52 8.75
CA ASP A 211 -16.41 -3.11 7.50
C ASP A 211 -16.56 -4.64 7.65
N TRP A 212 -17.05 -5.11 8.81
CA TRP A 212 -17.16 -6.53 9.15
C TRP A 212 -17.87 -7.37 8.07
N ASP A 213 -18.95 -6.86 7.47
CA ASP A 213 -19.68 -7.57 6.42
C ASP A 213 -18.87 -7.78 5.13
N LYS A 214 -18.09 -6.78 4.72
CA LYS A 214 -17.18 -6.90 3.59
C LYS A 214 -16.00 -7.80 3.94
N THR A 215 -15.53 -7.73 5.19
CA THR A 215 -14.45 -8.56 5.74
C THR A 215 -14.79 -10.03 5.68
N LYS A 216 -15.98 -10.39 6.17
CA LYS A 216 -16.47 -11.76 6.19
C LYS A 216 -16.61 -12.33 4.78
N LYS A 217 -17.19 -11.57 3.85
CA LYS A 217 -17.33 -11.97 2.44
C LYS A 217 -15.96 -12.14 1.76
N GLY A 218 -15.03 -11.21 1.98
CA GLY A 218 -13.67 -11.28 1.45
C GLY A 218 -12.87 -12.48 1.98
N ALA A 219 -12.94 -12.76 3.29
CA ALA A 219 -12.28 -13.89 3.91
C ALA A 219 -12.84 -15.24 3.41
N GLN A 220 -14.16 -15.35 3.27
CA GLN A 220 -14.81 -16.55 2.70
C GLN A 220 -14.37 -16.81 1.26
N ASN A 221 -14.25 -15.76 0.44
CA ASN A 221 -13.75 -15.88 -0.93
C ASN A 221 -12.27 -16.26 -0.98
N LEU A 222 -11.45 -15.82 -0.02
CA LEU A 222 -10.05 -16.22 0.05
C LEU A 222 -9.90 -17.71 0.36
N LEU A 223 -10.66 -18.20 1.33
CA LEU A 223 -10.67 -19.61 1.72
C LEU A 223 -11.12 -20.50 0.57
N SER A 224 -12.12 -20.08 -0.22
CA SER A 224 -12.55 -20.84 -1.39
C SER A 224 -11.48 -20.90 -2.48
N ILE A 225 -10.75 -19.80 -2.73
CA ILE A 225 -9.63 -19.76 -3.69
C ILE A 225 -8.49 -20.68 -3.23
N PHE A 226 -8.10 -20.63 -1.95
CA PHE A 226 -7.05 -21.50 -1.42
C PHE A 226 -7.44 -22.98 -1.50
N LYS A 227 -8.69 -23.30 -1.18
CA LYS A 227 -9.23 -24.65 -1.32
C LYS A 227 -9.16 -25.13 -2.77
N LYS A 228 -9.61 -24.32 -3.72
CA LYS A 228 -9.53 -24.61 -5.16
C LYS A 228 -8.09 -24.81 -5.65
N LYS A 229 -7.16 -23.97 -5.20
CA LYS A 229 -5.73 -24.12 -5.53
C LYS A 229 -5.16 -25.44 -5.03
N ARG A 230 -5.47 -25.80 -3.79
CA ARG A 230 -5.05 -27.07 -3.20
C ARG A 230 -5.60 -28.27 -3.96
N GLU A 231 -6.89 -28.23 -4.32
CA GLU A 231 -7.54 -29.28 -5.13
C GLU A 231 -6.92 -29.41 -6.54
N MET A 232 -6.49 -28.30 -7.15
CA MET A 232 -5.78 -28.32 -8.44
C MET A 232 -4.35 -28.88 -8.33
N GLU A 233 -3.64 -28.58 -7.25
CA GLU A 233 -2.30 -29.15 -6.99
C GLU A 233 -2.38 -30.65 -6.69
N GLU A 234 -3.38 -31.08 -5.91
CA GLU A 234 -3.65 -32.50 -5.65
C GLU A 234 -4.02 -33.28 -6.92
N LYS A 235 -4.72 -32.65 -7.88
CA LYS A 235 -5.02 -33.24 -9.20
C LYS A 235 -3.84 -33.25 -10.17
N LYS A 236 -2.83 -32.40 -9.98
CA LYS A 236 -1.60 -32.38 -10.80
C LYS A 236 -0.58 -33.41 -10.37
N ASN A 237 -0.65 -33.85 -9.11
CA ASN A 237 0.24 -34.84 -8.51
C ASN A 237 -0.33 -36.27 -8.50
N LYS A 238 -1.50 -36.48 -9.12
CA LYS A 238 -2.08 -37.79 -9.45
C LYS A 238 -2.02 -38.01 -10.95
#